data_AF-A0A923J3I1-F1
#
_entry.id   AF-A0A923J3I1-F1
#
_cell.length_a   1.000
_cell.length_b   1.000
_cell.length_c   1.000
_cell.angle_alpha   90.00
_cell.angle_beta   90.00
_cell.angle_gamma   90.00
#
_symmetry.space_group_name_H-M   'P 1'
#
loop_
_entity.id
_entity.type
_entity.pdbx_description
1 polymer ?
#
loop_
_entity_poly.entity_id
_entity_poly.type
_entity_poly.pdbx_seq_one_letter_code
_entity_poly.pdbx_strand_id
1 'polypeptide(L)'
;SDQVRVTVIDGELFLDAAEKDRISAAPTVILDDQFRWTGSVDAGELVTLMLDRDPASLGAEALRGMIEDGNAEGVARMMAEREKIFPSFIELLVHPRWSVRLGAMVSFETLAEYDPGLARQVVEPLMEVFAGVDDMVKGDLLHVLGESGNKAALPFLATVATGDYDEEVQSAAGEAIEKLE
;
A
#
# COMPACT_ATOMS: atom_id res chain seq x y z
N SER A 1 30.93 16.69 6.10
CA SER A 1 30.35 17.14 4.82
C SER A 1 29.45 16.02 4.39
N ASP A 2 28.14 16.18 4.51
CA ASP A 2 27.19 15.16 4.09
C ASP A 2 27.12 15.23 2.57
N GLN A 3 27.99 14.45 1.92
CA GLN A 3 28.10 14.42 0.47
C GLN A 3 27.04 13.47 -0.05
N VAL A 4 26.11 14.01 -0.83
CA VAL A 4 25.17 13.21 -1.61
C VAL A 4 25.89 12.70 -2.85
N ARG A 5 25.92 11.38 -3.02
CA ARG A 5 26.43 10.75 -4.25
C ARG A 5 25.25 10.41 -5.15
N VAL A 6 25.21 11.04 -6.32
CA VAL A 6 24.24 10.72 -7.38
C VAL A 6 25.00 10.10 -8.54
N THR A 7 24.49 8.97 -9.03
CA THR A 7 24.95 8.34 -10.27
C THR A 7 23.80 8.41 -11.27
N VAL A 8 24.04 9.00 -12.44
CA VAL A 8 23.07 8.98 -13.54
C VAL A 8 23.51 7.92 -14.54
N ILE A 9 22.63 6.96 -14.78
CA ILE A 9 22.85 5.85 -15.72
C ILE A 9 21.88 6.02 -16.88
N ASP A 10 22.39 5.97 -18.10
CA ASP A 10 21.56 5.90 -19.30
C ASP A 10 21.11 4.45 -19.50
N GLY A 11 19.83 4.16 -19.23
CA GLY A 11 19.29 2.81 -19.30
C GLY A 11 19.27 2.22 -20.72
N GLU A 12 19.27 3.05 -21.76
CA GLU A 12 19.31 2.58 -23.16
C GLU A 12 20.73 2.14 -23.55
N LEU A 13 21.76 2.80 -22.99
CA LEU A 13 23.16 2.47 -23.23
C LEU A 13 23.69 1.37 -22.30
N PHE A 14 23.14 1.26 -21.08
CA PHE A 14 23.57 0.31 -20.05
C PHE A 14 22.46 -0.69 -19.70
N LEU A 15 22.09 -1.51 -20.70
CA LEU A 15 21.01 -2.50 -20.59
C LEU A 15 21.19 -3.46 -19.40
N ASP A 16 22.40 -3.97 -19.17
CA ASP A 16 22.68 -4.88 -18.03
C ASP A 16 22.38 -4.23 -16.67
N ALA A 17 22.65 -2.93 -16.53
CA ALA A 17 22.35 -2.20 -15.31
C ALA A 17 20.84 -1.97 -15.17
N ALA A 18 20.17 -1.59 -16.27
CA ALA A 18 18.72 -1.43 -16.29
C ALA A 18 17.99 -2.76 -15.98
N GLU A 19 18.44 -3.88 -16.52
CA GLU A 19 17.87 -5.21 -16.25
C GLU A 19 18.11 -5.64 -14.80
N LYS A 20 19.35 -5.47 -14.30
CA LYS A 20 19.69 -5.78 -12.90
C LYS A 20 18.78 -5.04 -11.94
N ASP A 21 18.56 -3.75 -12.21
CA ASP A 21 17.74 -2.88 -11.37
C ASP A 21 16.26 -2.95 -11.77
N ARG A 22 15.87 -3.86 -12.67
CA ARG A 22 14.48 -4.09 -13.13
C ARG A 22 13.78 -2.80 -13.57
N ILE A 23 14.48 -1.96 -14.33
CA ILE A 23 13.94 -0.69 -14.83
C ILE A 23 12.97 -0.98 -15.97
N SER A 24 11.69 -0.65 -15.76
CA SER A 24 10.61 -0.76 -16.75
C SER A 24 10.31 0.57 -17.45
N ALA A 25 10.64 1.70 -16.81
CA ALA A 25 10.36 3.04 -17.31
C ALA A 25 11.45 4.04 -16.89
N ALA A 26 11.58 5.14 -17.65
CA ALA A 26 12.48 6.23 -17.35
C ALA A 26 11.70 7.56 -17.21
N PRO A 27 12.13 8.47 -16.32
CA PRO A 27 13.24 8.33 -15.37
C PRO A 27 12.86 7.43 -14.17
N THR A 28 13.82 6.67 -13.64
CA THR A 28 13.68 5.94 -12.36
C THR A 28 14.79 6.35 -11.41
N VAL A 29 14.43 6.70 -10.17
CA VAL A 29 15.37 7.01 -9.09
C VAL A 29 15.38 5.87 -8.09
N ILE A 30 16.58 5.43 -7.71
CA ILE A 30 16.78 4.36 -6.73
C ILE A 30 17.64 4.92 -5.59
N LEU A 31 17.18 4.71 -4.35
CA LEU A 31 17.95 5.02 -3.14
C LEU A 31 18.21 3.72 -2.37
N ASP A 32 19.50 3.44 -2.15
CA ASP A 32 20.02 2.30 -1.37
C ASP A 32 19.43 0.94 -1.77
N ASP A 33 19.17 0.73 -3.06
CA ASP A 33 18.57 -0.48 -3.66
C ASP A 33 17.21 -0.90 -3.07
N GLN A 34 16.61 -0.05 -2.23
CA GLN A 34 15.38 -0.32 -1.48
C GLN A 34 14.23 0.56 -1.95
N PHE A 35 14.48 1.86 -2.07
CA PHE A 35 13.46 2.83 -2.42
C PHE A 35 13.51 3.14 -3.90
N ARG A 36 12.33 3.25 -4.53
CA ARG A 36 12.19 3.48 -5.96
C ARG A 36 11.11 4.52 -6.24
N TRP A 37 11.43 5.44 -7.15
CA TRP A 37 10.48 6.36 -7.75
C TRP A 37 10.56 6.26 -9.26
N THR A 38 9.41 6.10 -9.90
CA THR A 38 9.30 6.06 -11.35
C THR A 38 8.54 7.30 -11.82
N GLY A 39 9.11 8.05 -12.76
CA GLY A 39 8.57 9.33 -13.22
C GLY A 39 9.01 10.52 -12.36
N SER A 40 8.07 11.30 -11.86
CA SER A 40 8.38 12.49 -11.04
C SER A 40 8.68 12.11 -9.59
N VAL A 41 9.80 12.61 -9.06
CA VAL A 41 10.17 12.46 -7.64
C VAL A 41 10.10 13.80 -6.93
N ASP A 42 9.52 13.82 -5.72
CA ASP A 42 9.59 14.97 -4.84
C ASP A 42 10.96 15.06 -4.18
N ALA A 43 11.66 16.18 -4.37
CA ALA A 43 13.01 16.35 -3.84
C ALA A 43 13.04 16.44 -2.30
N GLY A 44 11.98 16.96 -1.67
CA GLY A 44 11.87 17.05 -0.22
C GLY A 44 11.68 15.68 0.43
N GLU A 45 10.83 14.84 -0.15
CA GLU A 45 10.65 13.44 0.25
C GLU A 45 11.97 12.67 0.11
N LEU A 46 12.66 12.81 -1.03
CA LEU A 46 13.94 12.14 -1.26
C LEU A 46 14.99 12.57 -0.23
N VAL A 47 15.10 13.86 0.07
CA VAL A 47 16.01 14.36 1.12
C VAL A 47 15.62 13.81 2.50
N THR A 48 14.33 13.74 2.83
CA THR A 48 13.85 13.20 4.11
C THR A 48 14.25 11.73 4.27
N LEU A 49 14.02 10.90 3.26
CA LEU A 49 14.46 9.49 3.27
C LEU A 49 15.97 9.35 3.29
N MET A 50 16.68 10.27 2.63
CA MET A 50 18.13 10.38 2.69
C MET A 50 18.67 10.78 4.07
N LEU A 51 17.85 11.30 4.97
CA LEU A 51 18.26 11.62 6.34
C LEU A 51 17.82 10.52 7.30
N ASP A 52 16.54 10.12 7.23
CA ASP A 52 15.92 9.31 8.28
C ASP A 52 15.92 7.80 7.96
N ARG A 53 16.07 7.43 6.69
CA ARG A 53 15.98 6.03 6.21
C ARG A 53 14.72 5.31 6.70
N ASP A 54 13.63 6.04 6.91
CA ASP A 54 12.38 5.48 7.40
C ASP A 54 11.36 5.29 6.28
N PRO A 55 11.09 4.06 5.82
CA PRO A 55 10.06 3.80 4.84
C PRO A 55 8.66 4.19 5.31
N ALA A 56 8.43 4.29 6.62
CA ALA A 56 7.15 4.76 7.14
C ALA A 56 6.86 6.23 6.81
N SER A 57 7.86 7.00 6.35
CA SER A 57 7.69 8.37 5.87
C SER A 57 7.47 8.47 4.36
N LEU A 58 7.40 7.35 3.63
CA LEU A 58 7.08 7.36 2.20
C LEU A 58 5.65 7.90 1.99
N GLY A 59 5.53 8.81 1.04
CA GLY A 59 4.25 9.32 0.59
C GLY A 59 3.49 8.31 -0.27
N ALA A 60 2.20 8.56 -0.46
CA ALA A 60 1.34 7.72 -1.28
C ALA A 60 1.85 7.59 -2.73
N GLU A 61 2.43 8.66 -3.29
CA GLU A 61 3.02 8.66 -4.62
C GLU A 61 4.13 7.62 -4.78
N ALA A 62 5.06 7.57 -3.83
CA ALA A 62 6.19 6.64 -3.84
C ALA A 62 5.71 5.19 -3.70
N LEU A 63 4.82 4.94 -2.74
CA LEU A 63 4.21 3.61 -2.54
C LEU A 63 3.42 3.17 -3.77
N ARG A 64 2.69 4.09 -4.42
CA ARG A 64 1.97 3.81 -5.66
C ARG A 64 2.94 3.43 -6.78
N GLY A 65 4.01 4.18 -6.96
CA GLY A 65 5.02 3.87 -7.98
C GLY A 65 5.57 2.45 -7.83
N MET A 66 5.87 2.04 -6.59
CA MET A 66 6.30 0.66 -6.32
C MET A 66 5.25 -0.38 -6.73
N ILE A 67 3.97 -0.13 -6.43
CA ILE A 67 2.87 -1.03 -6.78
C ILE A 67 2.65 -1.09 -8.29
N GLU A 68 2.66 0.06 -8.98
CA GLU A 68 2.50 0.15 -10.43
C GLU A 68 3.67 -0.53 -11.18
N ASP A 69 4.85 -0.58 -10.57
CA ASP A 69 6.01 -1.35 -11.04
C ASP A 69 5.95 -2.86 -10.68
N GLY A 70 4.84 -3.32 -10.08
CA GLY A 70 4.63 -4.73 -9.71
C GLY A 70 5.30 -5.16 -8.41
N ASN A 71 5.80 -4.22 -7.59
CA ASN A 71 6.50 -4.49 -6.33
C ASN A 71 5.58 -4.41 -5.10
N ALA A 72 4.40 -5.03 -5.19
CA ALA A 72 3.44 -5.08 -4.08
C ALA A 72 4.01 -5.81 -2.84
N GLU A 73 4.78 -6.88 -3.06
CA GLU A 73 5.49 -7.63 -2.01
C GLU A 73 6.51 -6.75 -1.27
N GLY A 74 7.22 -5.88 -1.99
CA GLY A 74 8.18 -4.96 -1.38
C GLY A 74 7.52 -4.01 -0.38
N VAL A 75 6.35 -3.46 -0.73
CA VAL A 75 5.57 -2.59 0.16
C VAL A 75 5.11 -3.36 1.41
N ALA A 76 4.63 -4.59 1.25
CA ALA A 76 4.24 -5.45 2.36
C ALA A 76 5.42 -5.72 3.32
N ARG A 77 6.57 -6.10 2.78
CA ARG A 77 7.79 -6.36 3.55
C ARG A 77 8.25 -5.13 4.31
N MET A 78 8.21 -3.94 3.70
CA MET A 78 8.61 -2.70 4.38
C MET A 78 7.73 -2.38 5.59
N MET A 79 6.42 -2.61 5.50
CA MET A 79 5.53 -2.46 6.66
C MET A 79 5.85 -3.49 7.75
N ALA A 80 6.06 -4.75 7.37
CA ALA A 80 6.40 -5.82 8.31
C ALA A 80 7.73 -5.59 9.03
N GLU A 81 8.80 -5.24 8.29
CA GLU A 81 10.12 -4.93 8.86
C GLU A 81 10.09 -3.74 9.82
N ARG A 82 9.13 -2.83 9.64
CA ARG A 82 8.91 -1.68 10.52
C ARG A 82 7.83 -1.89 11.57
N GLU A 83 7.21 -3.08 11.60
CA GLU A 83 6.11 -3.42 12.49
C GLU A 83 5.00 -2.36 12.50
N LYS A 84 4.76 -1.73 11.34
CA LYS A 84 3.87 -0.57 11.22
C LYS A 84 3.20 -0.50 9.84
N ILE A 85 1.88 -0.36 9.84
CA ILE A 85 1.13 0.01 8.64
C ILE A 85 1.37 1.50 8.37
N PHE A 86 1.83 1.82 7.17
CA PHE A 86 2.18 3.20 6.82
C PHE A 86 0.90 4.02 6.63
N PRO A 87 0.83 5.27 7.15
CA PRO A 87 -0.36 6.10 6.98
C PRO A 87 -0.73 6.29 5.50
N SER A 88 0.27 6.54 4.64
CA SER A 88 0.05 6.70 3.20
C SER A 88 -0.33 5.42 2.46
N PHE A 89 -0.21 4.25 3.09
CA PHE A 89 -0.78 3.01 2.55
C PHE A 89 -2.31 3.02 2.62
N ILE A 90 -2.89 3.62 3.67
CA ILE A 90 -4.35 3.79 3.77
C ILE A 90 -4.87 4.68 2.65
N GLU A 91 -4.11 5.72 2.26
CA GLU A 91 -4.44 6.56 1.11
C GLU A 91 -4.51 5.77 -0.20
N LEU A 92 -3.71 4.71 -0.35
CA LEU A 92 -3.74 3.85 -1.54
C LEU A 92 -4.96 2.94 -1.57
N LEU A 93 -5.41 2.46 -0.39
CA LEU A 93 -6.62 1.65 -0.27
C LEU A 93 -7.90 2.43 -0.58
N VAL A 94 -7.88 3.76 -0.46
CA VAL A 94 -9.02 4.63 -0.82
C VAL A 94 -8.80 5.41 -2.11
N HIS A 95 -7.79 5.04 -2.91
CA HIS A 95 -7.40 5.79 -4.08
C HIS A 95 -8.49 5.76 -5.18
N PRO A 96 -8.75 6.87 -5.91
CA PRO A 96 -9.83 6.91 -6.92
C PRO A 96 -9.61 5.96 -8.10
N ARG A 97 -8.35 5.62 -8.42
CA ARG A 97 -8.00 4.64 -9.46
C ARG A 97 -8.07 3.21 -8.91
N TRP A 98 -8.97 2.39 -9.45
CA TRP A 98 -9.12 0.98 -9.07
C TRP A 98 -7.82 0.17 -9.19
N SER A 99 -7.01 0.39 -10.23
CA SER A 99 -5.74 -0.33 -10.41
C SER A 99 -4.75 -0.10 -9.26
N VAL A 100 -4.79 1.08 -8.64
CA VAL A 100 -3.95 1.42 -7.47
C VAL A 100 -4.46 0.69 -6.24
N ARG A 101 -5.78 0.71 -6.02
CA ARG A 101 -6.40 -0.02 -4.91
C ARG A 101 -6.16 -1.52 -5.00
N LEU A 102 -6.31 -2.10 -6.19
CA LEU A 102 -6.03 -3.52 -6.42
C LEU A 102 -4.61 -3.89 -6.01
N GLY A 103 -3.61 -3.12 -6.45
CA GLY A 103 -2.24 -3.39 -6.06
C GLY A 103 -1.97 -3.18 -4.57
N ALA A 104 -2.66 -2.22 -3.92
CA ALA A 104 -2.61 -2.06 -2.48
C ALA A 104 -3.28 -3.22 -1.72
N MET A 105 -4.40 -3.75 -2.21
CA MET A 105 -5.02 -4.95 -1.65
C MET A 105 -4.09 -6.16 -1.76
N VAL A 106 -3.42 -6.36 -2.90
CA VAL A 106 -2.41 -7.42 -3.07
C VAL A 106 -1.24 -7.24 -2.08
N SER A 107 -0.75 -6.01 -1.88
CA SER A 107 0.25 -5.72 -0.85
C SER A 107 -0.27 -6.07 0.55
N PHE A 108 -1.53 -5.77 0.86
CA PHE A 108 -2.11 -6.06 2.16
C PHE A 108 -2.31 -7.56 2.38
N GLU A 109 -2.82 -8.30 1.41
CA GLU A 109 -2.94 -9.76 1.47
C GLU A 109 -1.58 -10.41 1.70
N THR A 110 -0.56 -9.95 0.97
CA THR A 110 0.83 -10.39 1.18
C THR A 110 1.31 -10.09 2.60
N LEU A 111 0.98 -8.92 3.15
CA LEU A 111 1.29 -8.57 4.54
C LEU A 111 0.53 -9.47 5.52
N ALA A 112 -0.74 -9.76 5.29
CA ALA A 112 -1.55 -10.60 6.17
C ALA A 112 -1.04 -12.04 6.22
N GLU A 113 -0.51 -12.56 5.13
CA GLU A 113 0.19 -13.85 5.09
C GLU A 113 1.53 -13.80 5.83
N TYR A 114 2.30 -12.72 5.66
CA TYR A 114 3.65 -12.58 6.20
C TYR A 114 3.68 -12.25 7.70
N ASP A 115 2.86 -11.29 8.13
CA ASP A 115 2.71 -10.83 9.50
C ASP A 115 1.22 -10.59 9.83
N PRO A 116 0.49 -11.66 10.21
CA PRO A 116 -0.90 -11.56 10.64
C PRO A 116 -1.09 -10.70 11.90
N GLY A 117 -0.04 -10.48 12.69
CA GLY A 117 -0.10 -9.63 13.88
C GLY A 117 -0.24 -8.16 13.50
N LEU A 118 0.60 -7.72 12.57
CA LEU A 118 0.56 -6.37 12.03
C LEU A 118 -0.69 -6.11 11.20
N ALA A 119 -1.10 -7.04 10.34
CA ALA A 119 -2.28 -6.86 9.48
C ALA A 119 -3.57 -6.55 10.26
N ARG A 120 -3.72 -7.09 11.48
CA ARG A 120 -4.86 -6.79 12.36
C ARG A 120 -4.97 -5.32 12.74
N GLN A 121 -3.88 -4.56 12.70
CA GLN A 121 -3.86 -3.13 13.05
C GLN A 121 -4.56 -2.25 12.01
N VAL A 122 -4.89 -2.79 10.83
CA VAL A 122 -5.55 -2.03 9.76
C VAL A 122 -7.00 -1.63 10.11
N VAL A 123 -7.63 -2.35 11.03
CA VAL A 123 -9.07 -2.22 11.30
C VAL A 123 -9.48 -0.80 11.68
N GLU A 124 -8.79 -0.20 12.65
CA GLU A 124 -9.12 1.16 13.12
C GLU A 124 -8.97 2.19 11.99
N PRO A 125 -7.82 2.30 11.28
CA PRO A 125 -7.68 3.20 10.14
C PRO A 125 -8.75 3.05 9.06
N LEU A 126 -9.17 1.82 8.73
CA LEU A 126 -10.18 1.63 7.68
C LEU A 126 -11.58 2.03 8.13
N MET A 127 -11.93 1.77 9.38
CA MET A 127 -13.20 2.21 9.96
C MET A 127 -13.34 3.74 9.95
N GLU A 128 -12.24 4.46 10.22
CA GLU A 128 -12.22 5.93 10.21
C GLU A 128 -12.52 6.53 8.84
N VAL A 129 -12.04 5.91 7.76
CA VAL A 129 -12.21 6.43 6.39
C VAL A 129 -13.46 5.89 5.69
N PHE A 130 -14.05 4.80 6.18
CA PHE A 130 -15.14 4.07 5.51
C PHE A 130 -16.36 4.92 5.15
N ALA A 131 -16.78 5.82 6.04
CA ALA A 131 -17.97 6.66 5.80
C ALA A 131 -17.75 7.72 4.71
N GLY A 132 -16.50 8.04 4.38
CA GLY A 132 -16.12 9.12 3.46
C GLY A 132 -15.89 8.67 2.01
N VAL A 133 -15.99 7.37 1.72
CA VAL A 133 -15.68 6.81 0.40
C VAL A 133 -16.93 6.32 -0.34
N ASP A 134 -16.83 6.17 -1.66
CA ASP A 134 -17.91 5.63 -2.48
C ASP A 134 -18.11 4.12 -2.26
N ASP A 135 -19.23 3.57 -2.75
CA ASP A 135 -19.62 2.19 -2.48
C ASP A 135 -18.67 1.16 -3.11
N MET A 136 -18.02 1.48 -4.23
CA MET A 136 -17.01 0.60 -4.82
C MET A 136 -15.78 0.50 -3.92
N VAL A 137 -15.32 1.64 -3.38
CA VAL A 137 -14.21 1.66 -2.42
C VAL A 137 -14.63 0.99 -1.10
N LYS A 138 -15.88 1.13 -0.64
CA LYS A 138 -16.37 0.40 0.54
C LYS A 138 -16.23 -1.11 0.39
N GLY A 139 -16.56 -1.67 -0.78
CA GLY A 139 -16.36 -3.09 -1.08
C GLY A 139 -14.89 -3.51 -0.91
N ASP A 140 -13.96 -2.76 -1.51
CA ASP A 140 -12.52 -3.00 -1.38
C ASP A 140 -12.05 -2.93 0.08
N LEU A 141 -12.56 -1.98 0.88
CA LEU A 141 -12.21 -1.87 2.31
C LEU A 141 -12.76 -3.03 3.15
N LEU A 142 -13.97 -3.51 2.86
CA LEU A 142 -14.57 -4.65 3.55
C LEU A 142 -13.78 -5.93 3.28
N HIS A 143 -13.32 -6.11 2.04
CA HIS A 143 -12.42 -7.20 1.67
C HIS A 143 -11.15 -7.17 2.53
N VAL A 144 -10.47 -6.02 2.62
CA VAL A 144 -9.27 -5.85 3.45
C VAL A 144 -9.55 -6.10 4.94
N LEU A 145 -10.71 -5.70 5.46
CA LEU A 145 -11.11 -6.02 6.83
C LEU A 145 -11.26 -7.53 7.05
N GLY A 146 -11.81 -8.26 6.08
CA GLY A 146 -11.86 -9.73 6.09
C GLY A 146 -10.47 -10.37 6.07
N GLU A 147 -9.58 -9.88 5.20
CA GLU A 147 -8.17 -10.33 5.13
C GLU A 147 -7.38 -10.06 6.40
N SER A 148 -7.74 -9.03 7.17
CA SER A 148 -7.00 -8.64 8.38
C SER A 148 -6.95 -9.71 9.48
N GLY A 149 -7.89 -10.66 9.47
CA GLY A 149 -8.03 -11.68 10.51
C GLY A 149 -8.35 -11.11 11.89
N ASN A 150 -8.79 -9.85 11.99
CA ASN A 150 -9.11 -9.19 13.24
C ASN A 150 -10.61 -9.23 13.54
N LYS A 151 -11.03 -10.14 14.43
CA LYS A 151 -12.42 -10.28 14.87
C LYS A 151 -13.02 -9.03 15.54
N ALA A 152 -12.21 -8.03 15.90
CA ALA A 152 -12.72 -6.74 16.37
C ALA A 152 -13.53 -5.98 15.30
N ALA A 153 -13.37 -6.32 14.00
CA ALA A 153 -14.16 -5.75 12.92
C ALA A 153 -15.61 -6.29 12.86
N LEU A 154 -15.90 -7.45 13.46
CA LEU A 154 -17.21 -8.13 13.34
C LEU A 154 -18.43 -7.25 13.69
N PRO A 155 -18.43 -6.47 14.79
CA PRO A 155 -19.59 -5.63 15.12
C PRO A 155 -19.87 -4.56 14.04
N PHE A 156 -18.83 -4.03 13.44
CA PHE A 156 -18.94 -3.06 12.36
C PHE A 156 -19.41 -3.70 11.06
N LEU A 157 -18.82 -4.83 10.67
CA LEU A 157 -19.24 -5.58 9.50
C LEU A 157 -20.71 -5.98 9.58
N ALA A 158 -21.18 -6.43 10.75
CA ALA A 158 -22.59 -6.75 10.98
C ALA A 158 -23.51 -5.52 10.83
N THR A 159 -23.04 -4.35 11.25
CA THR A 159 -23.75 -3.07 11.07
C THR A 159 -23.85 -2.69 9.60
N VAL A 160 -22.78 -2.90 8.81
CA VAL A 160 -22.78 -2.64 7.37
C VAL A 160 -23.69 -3.63 6.64
N ALA A 161 -23.59 -4.93 6.94
CA ALA A 161 -24.38 -5.99 6.30
C ALA A 161 -25.90 -5.85 6.51
N THR A 162 -26.34 -5.19 7.59
CA THR A 162 -27.76 -5.00 7.93
C THR A 162 -28.23 -3.54 7.83
N GLY A 163 -27.32 -2.64 7.47
CA GLY A 163 -27.56 -1.20 7.43
C GLY A 163 -28.15 -0.71 6.11
N ASP A 164 -28.30 0.61 6.00
CA ASP A 164 -28.77 1.28 4.77
C ASP A 164 -27.58 1.52 3.82
N TYR A 165 -27.18 0.45 3.13
CA TYR A 165 -26.11 0.44 2.13
C TYR A 165 -26.60 -0.30 0.88
N ASP A 166 -25.93 -0.06 -0.25
CA ASP A 166 -26.17 -0.80 -1.48
C ASP A 166 -25.94 -2.31 -1.29
N GLU A 167 -26.68 -3.13 -2.05
CA GLU A 167 -26.66 -4.60 -1.93
C GLU A 167 -25.25 -5.19 -2.08
N GLU A 168 -24.42 -4.61 -2.96
CA GLU A 168 -23.03 -5.04 -3.17
C GLU A 168 -22.16 -4.81 -1.91
N VAL A 169 -22.35 -3.68 -1.22
CA VAL A 169 -21.63 -3.35 0.01
C VAL A 169 -22.07 -4.26 1.16
N GLN A 170 -23.37 -4.54 1.26
CA GLN A 170 -23.90 -5.49 2.25
C GLN A 170 -23.35 -6.90 2.01
N SER A 171 -23.28 -7.34 0.74
CA SER A 171 -22.71 -8.64 0.35
C SER A 171 -21.24 -8.74 0.73
N ALA A 172 -20.43 -7.73 0.39
CA ALA A 172 -19.01 -7.69 0.74
C ALA A 172 -18.79 -7.74 2.27
N ALA A 173 -19.66 -7.09 3.05
CA ALA A 173 -19.61 -7.18 4.52
C ALA A 173 -19.93 -8.59 5.01
N GLY A 174 -20.88 -9.29 4.39
CA GLY A 174 -21.18 -10.69 4.66
C GLY A 174 -20.00 -11.61 4.40
N GLU A 175 -19.35 -11.49 3.24
CA GLU A 175 -18.15 -12.26 2.89
C GLU A 175 -17.00 -12.02 3.87
N ALA A 176 -16.79 -10.77 4.29
CA ALA A 176 -15.79 -10.42 5.29
C ALA A 176 -16.11 -11.04 6.67
N ILE A 177 -17.38 -11.13 7.07
CA ILE A 177 -17.79 -11.83 8.30
C ILE A 177 -17.47 -13.31 8.20
N GLU A 178 -17.88 -13.98 7.13
CA GLU A 178 -17.63 -15.42 6.91
C GLU A 178 -16.14 -15.75 7.00
N LYS A 179 -15.28 -14.85 6.50
CA LYS A 179 -13.83 -15.01 6.58
C LYS A 179 -13.25 -14.88 7.99
N LEU A 180 -13.89 -14.12 8.86
CA LEU A 180 -13.45 -13.86 10.24
C LEU A 180 -14.04 -14.83 11.27
N GLU A 181 -15.02 -15.65 10.90
CA GLU A 181 -15.62 -16.67 11.77
C GLU A 181 -14.73 -17.91 11.92
#